data_AF-A0A6A7K1Y0-F1
#
_entry.id   AF-A0A6A7K1Y0-F1
#
_cell.length_a   1.000
_cell.length_b   1.000
_cell.length_c   1.000
_cell.angle_alpha   90.00
_cell.angle_beta   90.00
_cell.angle_gamma   90.00
#
_symmetry.space_group_name_H-M   'P 1'
#
loop_
_entity.id
_entity.type
_entity.pdbx_description
1 polymer ?
#
loop_
_entity_poly.entity_id
_entity_poly.type
_entity_poly.pdbx_seq_one_letter_code
_entity_poly.pdbx_strand_id
1 'polypeptide(L)'
;MSGGQWFLPLIIICIVLGLAETYAKKKGNSKLQKTIDTLAYVLMLAMVIGFWILYFRGEFSFTNAAIYTVIFIYLIATQLLKQYGERLRKKWGKVAFHRINLALTIAYILLIAFLILAGAHFALVGWLIEGVLILIFGGIS
;
A
#
# COMPACT_ATOMS: atom_id res chain seq x y z
N MET A 1 19.52 6.76 17.22
CA MET A 1 19.66 5.36 16.77
C MET A 1 18.86 5.19 15.49
N SER A 2 19.41 4.45 14.54
CA SER A 2 18.96 4.17 13.16
C SER A 2 17.44 4.11 12.90
N GLY A 3 16.84 5.26 12.56
CA GLY A 3 15.41 5.39 12.23
C GLY A 3 14.91 4.63 10.99
N GLY A 4 15.75 3.80 10.37
CA GLY A 4 15.42 3.02 9.17
C GLY A 4 15.95 1.58 9.15
N GLN A 5 16.60 1.09 10.21
CA GLN A 5 17.11 -0.30 10.21
C GLN A 5 15.98 -1.34 10.30
N TRP A 6 14.87 -1.01 10.96
CA TRP A 6 13.70 -1.86 11.02
C TRP A 6 12.93 -1.94 9.69
N PHE A 7 13.20 -1.02 8.76
CA PHE A 7 12.56 -0.94 7.44
C PHE A 7 13.14 -1.91 6.42
N LEU A 8 14.43 -2.25 6.52
CA LEU A 8 15.11 -3.09 5.55
C LEU A 8 14.54 -4.53 5.51
N PRO A 9 14.24 -5.17 6.66
CA PRO A 9 13.51 -6.45 6.69
C PRO A 9 12.13 -6.37 6.04
N LEU A 10 11.41 -5.25 6.21
CA LEU A 10 10.09 -5.05 5.61
C LEU A 10 10.15 -4.96 4.08
N ILE A 11 11.14 -4.26 3.52
CA ILE A 11 11.36 -4.19 2.07
C ILE A 11 11.62 -5.60 1.52
N ILE A 12 12.45 -6.38 2.19
CA ILE A 12 12.75 -7.77 1.79
C ILE A 12 11.46 -8.60 1.79
N ILE A 13 10.65 -8.52 2.84
CA ILE A 13 9.35 -9.23 2.93
C ILE A 13 8.42 -8.82 1.78
N CYS A 14 8.29 -7.52 1.49
CA CYS A 14 7.45 -7.03 0.39
C CYS A 14 7.92 -7.54 -0.97
N ILE A 15 9.25 -7.56 -1.22
CA ILE A 15 9.83 -8.11 -2.45
C ILE A 15 9.53 -9.61 -2.56
N VAL A 16 9.72 -10.38 -1.49
CA VAL A 16 9.40 -11.82 -1.48
C VAL A 16 7.92 -12.05 -1.77
N LEU A 17 7.02 -11.28 -1.15
CA LEU A 17 5.58 -11.38 -1.41
C LEU A 17 5.24 -11.02 -2.86
N GLY A 18 5.83 -9.97 -3.43
CA GLY A 18 5.63 -9.59 -4.82
C GLY A 18 6.13 -10.64 -5.83
N LEU A 19 7.29 -11.22 -5.57
CA LEU A 19 7.83 -12.34 -6.36
C LEU A 19 6.94 -13.57 -6.26
N ALA A 20 6.47 -13.90 -5.06
CA ALA A 20 5.55 -14.99 -4.82
C ALA A 20 4.21 -14.76 -5.54
N GLU A 21 3.67 -13.53 -5.53
CA GLU A 21 2.42 -13.20 -6.24
C GLU A 21 2.59 -13.38 -7.75
N THR A 22 3.71 -12.89 -8.29
CA THR A 22 4.06 -13.02 -9.71
C THR A 22 4.19 -14.49 -10.11
N TYR A 23 4.85 -15.30 -9.28
CA TYR A 23 4.96 -16.74 -9.49
C TYR A 23 3.60 -17.45 -9.43
N ALA A 24 2.77 -17.13 -8.43
CA ALA A 24 1.44 -17.71 -8.27
C ALA A 24 0.54 -17.42 -9.47
N LYS A 25 0.57 -16.19 -9.99
CA LYS A 25 -0.12 -15.78 -11.22
C LYS A 25 0.37 -16.57 -12.44
N LYS A 26 1.70 -16.69 -12.62
CA LYS A 26 2.29 -17.44 -13.74
C LYS A 26 1.91 -18.92 -13.72
N LYS A 27 1.74 -19.50 -12.52
CA LYS A 27 1.33 -20.91 -12.31
C LYS A 27 -0.19 -21.11 -12.25
N GLY A 28 -1.00 -20.05 -12.29
CA GLY A 28 -2.46 -20.15 -12.14
C GLY A 28 -2.92 -20.67 -10.77
N ASN A 29 -2.08 -20.57 -9.72
CA ASN A 29 -2.39 -21.12 -8.41
C ASN A 29 -3.23 -20.13 -7.58
N SER A 30 -4.55 -20.21 -7.74
CA SER A 30 -5.51 -19.31 -7.10
C SER A 30 -5.53 -19.41 -5.56
N LYS A 31 -5.19 -20.57 -4.98
CA LYS A 31 -5.07 -20.70 -3.52
C LYS A 31 -3.86 -19.93 -3.00
N LEU A 32 -2.70 -20.12 -3.62
CA LEU A 32 -1.46 -19.43 -3.26
C LEU A 32 -1.62 -17.91 -3.42
N GLN A 33 -2.26 -17.46 -4.51
CA GLN A 33 -2.53 -16.04 -4.73
C GLN A 33 -3.39 -15.43 -3.62
N LYS A 34 -4.50 -16.09 -3.22
CA LYS A 34 -5.33 -15.63 -2.09
C LYS A 34 -4.56 -15.58 -0.77
N THR A 35 -3.69 -16.56 -0.51
CA THR A 35 -2.86 -16.58 0.70
C THR A 35 -1.88 -15.40 0.72
N ILE A 36 -1.22 -15.13 -0.41
CA ILE A 36 -0.29 -14.00 -0.55
C ILE A 36 -1.02 -12.67 -0.38
N ASP A 37 -2.18 -12.51 -1.01
CA ASP A 37 -3.01 -11.31 -0.86
C ASP A 37 -3.40 -11.10 0.61
N THR A 38 -3.84 -12.16 1.30
CA THR A 38 -4.20 -12.09 2.73
C THR A 38 -3.00 -11.70 3.60
N LEU A 39 -1.82 -12.29 3.34
CA LEU A 39 -0.60 -11.96 4.08
C LEU A 39 -0.18 -10.50 3.84
N ALA A 40 -0.31 -9.99 2.61
CA ALA A 40 -0.04 -8.60 2.29
C ALA A 40 -0.97 -7.64 3.06
N TYR A 41 -2.27 -7.93 3.15
CA TYR A 41 -3.19 -7.13 3.97
C TYR A 41 -2.82 -7.09 5.44
N VAL A 42 -2.53 -8.26 6.02
CA VAL A 42 -2.14 -8.36 7.44
C VAL A 42 -0.86 -7.58 7.69
N LEU A 43 0.12 -7.66 6.78
CA LEU A 43 1.36 -6.90 6.84
C LEU A 43 1.09 -5.39 6.78
N MET A 44 0.30 -4.92 5.80
CA MET A 44 -0.03 -3.50 5.66
C MET A 44 -0.76 -2.95 6.90
N LEU A 45 -1.70 -3.72 7.46
CA LEU A 45 -2.40 -3.34 8.69
C LEU A 45 -1.44 -3.27 9.89
N ALA A 46 -0.57 -4.26 10.05
CA ALA A 46 0.45 -4.27 11.10
C ALA A 46 1.43 -3.10 10.96
N MET A 47 1.80 -2.73 9.73
CA MET A 47 2.63 -1.56 9.46
C MET A 47 1.94 -0.27 9.91
N VAL A 48 0.67 -0.05 9.55
CA VAL A 48 -0.10 1.12 10.00
C VAL A 48 -0.11 1.20 11.53
N ILE A 49 -0.44 0.11 12.22
CA ILE A 49 -0.42 0.05 13.69
C ILE A 49 0.98 0.40 14.23
N GLY A 50 2.03 -0.16 13.64
CA GLY A 50 3.42 0.13 14.00
C GLY A 50 3.79 1.61 13.86
N PHE A 51 3.41 2.26 12.76
CA PHE A 51 3.65 3.69 12.55
C PHE A 51 2.98 4.57 13.62
N TRP A 52 1.75 4.24 14.00
CA TRP A 52 1.04 4.97 15.06
C TRP A 52 1.64 4.72 16.44
N ILE A 53 2.08 3.50 16.75
CA ILE A 53 2.83 3.21 17.98
C ILE A 53 4.11 4.05 18.04
N LEU A 54 4.87 4.13 16.94
CA LEU A 54 6.08 4.95 16.87
C LEU A 54 5.78 6.44 17.05
N TYR A 55 4.67 6.94 16.51
CA TYR A 55 4.21 8.30 16.77
C TYR A 55 3.90 8.55 18.25
N PHE A 56 3.08 7.69 18.88
CA PHE A 56 2.72 7.86 20.30
C PHE A 56 3.93 7.70 21.24
N ARG A 57 4.98 7.01 20.81
CA ARG A 57 6.26 6.91 21.52
C ARG A 57 7.19 8.11 21.30
N GLY A 58 6.81 9.07 20.46
CA GLY A 58 7.62 10.24 20.11
C GLY A 58 8.77 9.94 19.14
N GLU A 59 8.80 8.74 18.55
CA GLU A 59 9.84 8.32 17.60
C GLU A 59 9.54 8.78 16.16
N PHE A 60 8.28 9.15 15.88
CA PHE A 60 7.85 9.77 14.62
C PHE A 60 7.02 11.04 14.83
N SER A 61 7.10 11.95 13.86
CA SER A 61 6.17 13.06 13.76
C SER A 61 4.78 12.59 13.33
N PHE A 62 3.75 13.33 13.74
CA PHE A 62 2.38 13.09 13.30
C PHE A 62 2.28 13.04 11.77
N THR A 63 2.94 13.98 11.10
CA THR A 63 2.89 14.10 9.63
C THR A 63 3.48 12.87 8.94
N ASN A 64 4.55 12.27 9.49
CA ASN A 64 5.11 11.03 8.96
C ASN A 64 4.14 9.86 9.14
N ALA A 65 3.57 9.69 10.33
CA ALA A 65 2.58 8.64 10.59
C ALA A 65 1.31 8.81 9.71
N ALA A 66 0.86 10.05 9.51
CA ALA A 66 -0.29 10.38 8.66
C ALA A 66 -0.04 10.02 7.19
N ILE A 67 1.14 10.34 6.64
CA ILE A 67 1.46 9.97 5.25
C ILE A 67 1.50 8.46 5.07
N TYR A 68 2.22 7.73 5.93
CA TYR A 68 2.26 6.27 5.82
C TYR A 68 0.85 5.67 5.92
N THR A 69 0.01 6.22 6.79
CA THR A 69 -1.41 5.80 6.89
C THR A 69 -2.15 6.01 5.56
N VAL A 70 -2.00 7.18 4.92
CA VAL A 70 -2.61 7.45 3.61
C VAL A 70 -2.11 6.48 2.54
N ILE A 71 -0.80 6.21 2.50
CA ILE A 71 -0.19 5.23 1.58
C ILE A 71 -0.78 3.84 1.78
N PHE A 72 -0.79 3.32 3.00
CA PHE A 72 -1.29 1.97 3.26
C PHE A 72 -2.80 1.86 3.03
N ILE A 73 -3.59 2.88 3.37
CA ILE A 73 -5.03 2.90 3.04
C ILE A 73 -5.24 2.83 1.53
N TYR A 74 -4.46 3.58 0.75
CA TYR A 74 -4.53 3.53 -0.71
C TYR A 74 -4.17 2.15 -1.26
N LEU A 75 -3.10 1.54 -0.76
CA LEU A 75 -2.67 0.20 -1.18
C LEU A 75 -3.72 -0.87 -0.83
N ILE A 76 -4.25 -0.85 0.40
CA ILE A 76 -5.31 -1.75 0.85
C ILE A 76 -6.55 -1.59 -0.04
N ALA A 77 -6.99 -0.36 -0.29
CA ALA A 77 -8.16 -0.10 -1.12
C ALA A 77 -7.96 -0.57 -2.57
N THR A 78 -6.78 -0.34 -3.14
CA THR A 78 -6.42 -0.80 -4.49
C THR A 78 -6.41 -2.32 -4.56
N GLN A 79 -5.85 -2.99 -3.57
CA GLN A 79 -5.82 -4.44 -3.50
C GLN A 79 -7.24 -5.02 -3.33
N LEU A 80 -8.12 -4.35 -2.57
CA LEU A 80 -9.52 -4.77 -2.40
C LEU A 80 -10.28 -4.64 -3.72
N LEU A 81 -10.06 -3.54 -4.43
CA LEU A 81 -10.64 -3.31 -5.75
C LEU A 81 -10.16 -4.36 -6.76
N LYS A 82 -8.92 -4.85 -6.65
CA LYS A 82 -8.40 -5.95 -7.48
C LYS A 82 -9.05 -7.29 -7.10
N GLN A 83 -9.12 -7.62 -5.81
CA GLN A 83 -9.67 -8.89 -5.32
C GLN A 83 -11.18 -9.03 -5.60
N TYR A 84 -11.93 -7.93 -5.47
CA TYR A 84 -13.37 -7.91 -5.70
C TYR A 84 -13.76 -7.34 -7.07
N GLY A 85 -12.78 -7.02 -7.93
CA GLY A 85 -12.96 -6.28 -9.17
C GLY A 85 -13.97 -6.90 -10.11
N GLU A 86 -13.99 -8.23 -10.28
CA GLU A 86 -14.98 -8.89 -11.13
C GLU A 86 -16.41 -8.78 -10.57
N ARG A 87 -16.59 -8.95 -9.26
CA ARG A 87 -17.89 -8.81 -8.61
C ARG A 87 -18.38 -7.36 -8.67
N LEU A 88 -17.49 -6.40 -8.45
CA LEU A 88 -17.79 -4.97 -8.51
C LEU A 88 -18.09 -4.52 -9.95
N ARG A 89 -17.30 -4.95 -10.94
CA ARG A 89 -17.56 -4.69 -12.37
C ARG A 89 -18.88 -5.30 -12.84
N LYS A 90 -19.26 -6.48 -12.35
CA LYS A 90 -20.58 -7.09 -12.65
C LYS A 90 -21.73 -6.30 -12.03
N LYS A 91 -21.56 -5.76 -10.82
CA LYS A 91 -22.62 -5.05 -10.09
C LYS A 91 -22.76 -3.57 -10.51
N TRP A 92 -21.66 -2.90 -10.86
CA TRP A 92 -21.62 -1.44 -11.09
C TRP A 92 -21.28 -1.09 -12.55
N GLY A 93 -20.88 -2.07 -13.37
CA GLY A 93 -20.40 -1.85 -14.73
C GLY A 93 -18.94 -1.38 -14.80
N LYS A 94 -18.31 -1.60 -15.96
CA LYS A 94 -16.89 -1.25 -16.19
C LYS A 94 -16.60 0.24 -16.01
N VAL A 95 -17.52 1.12 -16.44
CA VAL A 95 -17.35 2.58 -16.41
C VAL A 95 -17.36 3.12 -14.97
N ALA A 96 -18.30 2.68 -14.14
CA ALA A 96 -18.37 3.12 -12.74
C ALA A 96 -17.17 2.60 -11.94
N PHE A 97 -16.75 1.35 -12.18
CA PHE A 97 -15.54 0.78 -11.57
C PHE A 97 -14.28 1.59 -11.90
N HIS A 98 -14.11 1.98 -13.17
CA HIS A 98 -12.99 2.82 -13.59
C HIS A 98 -13.00 4.19 -12.91
N ARG A 99 -14.19 4.83 -12.80
CA ARG A 99 -14.34 6.10 -12.09
C ARG A 99 -14.00 6.02 -10.60
N ILE A 100 -14.33 4.92 -9.93
CA ILE A 100 -13.97 4.70 -8.53
C ILE A 100 -12.47 4.57 -8.34
N ASN A 101 -11.80 3.78 -9.19
CA ASN A 101 -10.33 3.68 -9.16
C ASN A 101 -9.69 5.06 -9.36
N LEU A 102 -10.16 5.81 -10.37
CA LEU A 102 -9.64 7.13 -10.68
C LEU A 102 -9.88 8.13 -9.54
N ALA A 103 -11.07 8.13 -8.94
CA ALA A 103 -11.38 8.98 -7.78
C ALA A 103 -10.49 8.63 -6.57
N LEU A 104 -10.23 7.34 -6.34
CA LEU A 104 -9.37 6.87 -5.26
C LEU A 104 -7.91 7.31 -5.46
N THR A 105 -7.39 7.21 -6.69
CA THR A 105 -6.05 7.71 -7.04
C THR A 105 -5.96 9.24 -6.92
N ILE A 106 -6.97 9.98 -7.37
CA ILE A 106 -7.00 11.44 -7.23
C ILE A 106 -7.02 11.84 -5.75
N ALA A 107 -7.87 11.20 -4.94
CA ALA A 107 -7.94 11.45 -3.50
C ALA A 107 -6.60 11.18 -2.81
N TYR A 108 -5.93 10.08 -3.17
CA TYR A 108 -4.59 9.76 -2.70
C TYR A 108 -3.58 10.87 -3.02
N ILE A 109 -3.48 11.27 -4.29
CA ILE A 109 -2.53 12.31 -4.73
C ILE A 109 -2.80 13.63 -3.98
N LEU A 110 -4.06 14.04 -3.85
CA LEU A 110 -4.44 15.28 -3.16
C LEU A 110 -4.09 15.23 -1.67
N LEU A 111 -4.35 14.11 -0.98
CA LEU A 111 -4.03 13.92 0.43
C LEU A 111 -2.52 13.95 0.67
N ILE A 112 -1.72 13.28 -0.18
CA ILE A 112 -0.25 13.32 -0.09
C ILE A 112 0.27 14.72 -0.35
N ALA A 113 -0.20 15.40 -1.41
CA ALA A 113 0.19 16.77 -1.72
C ALA A 113 -0.13 17.73 -0.56
N PHE A 114 -1.32 17.60 0.04
CA PHE A 114 -1.71 18.38 1.21
C PHE A 114 -0.78 18.13 2.41
N LEU A 115 -0.44 16.87 2.69
CA LEU A 115 0.45 16.52 3.80
C LEU A 115 1.88 17.04 3.57
N ILE A 116 2.37 17.05 2.34
CA ILE A 116 3.65 17.67 1.97
C ILE A 116 3.61 19.18 2.22
N LEU A 117 2.55 19.87 1.78
CA LEU A 117 2.37 21.30 2.01
C LEU A 117 2.25 21.64 3.50
N ALA A 118 1.72 20.73 4.32
CA ALA A 118 1.64 20.85 5.78
C ALA A 118 2.99 20.63 6.49
N GLY A 119 4.11 20.55 5.75
CA GLY A 119 5.46 20.46 6.30
C GLY A 119 5.99 19.04 6.46
N ALA A 120 5.42 18.06 5.74
CA ALA A 120 6.03 16.74 5.71
C ALA A 120 7.32 16.74 4.90
N HIS A 121 8.41 16.36 5.54
CA HIS A 121 9.68 16.10 4.87
C HIS A 121 9.93 14.61 4.81
N PHE A 122 9.75 14.03 3.62
CA PHE A 122 10.13 12.64 3.36
C PHE A 122 11.63 12.53 3.11
N ALA A 123 12.27 11.56 3.76
CA ALA A 123 13.59 11.12 3.34
C ALA A 123 13.48 10.48 1.94
N LEU A 124 14.49 10.67 1.10
CA LEU A 124 14.57 10.11 -0.26
C LEU A 124 14.34 8.58 -0.29
N VAL A 125 14.71 7.90 0.80
CA VAL A 125 14.45 6.47 1.04
C VAL A 125 12.96 6.16 1.15
N GLY A 126 12.15 7.02 1.78
CA GLY A 126 10.70 6.84 1.90
C GLY A 126 10.00 6.90 0.54
N TRP A 127 10.43 7.82 -0.34
CA TRP A 127 9.92 7.93 -1.72
C TRP A 127 10.26 6.71 -2.57
N LEU A 128 11.49 6.19 -2.45
CA LEU A 128 11.89 4.97 -3.14
C LEU A 128 11.04 3.76 -2.72
N ILE A 129 10.73 3.66 -1.42
CA ILE A 129 9.89 2.59 -0.88
C ILE A 129 8.46 2.70 -1.38
N GLU A 130 7.89 3.91 -1.39
CA GLU A 130 6.57 4.16 -1.95
C GLU A 130 6.50 3.70 -3.41
N GLY A 131 7.48 4.09 -4.23
CA GLY A 131 7.58 3.66 -5.61
C GLY A 131 7.60 2.13 -5.75
N VAL A 132 8.36 1.43 -4.89
CA VAL A 132 8.43 -0.04 -4.89
C VAL A 132 7.09 -0.67 -4.47
N LEU A 133 6.44 -0.17 -3.41
CA LEU A 133 5.15 -0.69 -2.95
C LEU A 133 4.04 -0.45 -3.99
N ILE A 134 4.02 0.71 -4.62
CA ILE A 134 3.08 1.00 -5.72
C ILE A 134 3.37 0.08 -6.91
N LEU A 135 4.62 -0.18 -7.27
CA LEU A 135 4.93 -1.11 -8.36
C LEU A 135 4.50 -2.55 -8.05
N ILE A 136 4.70 -3.02 -6.81
CA ILE A 136 4.36 -4.38 -6.41
C ILE A 136 2.85 -4.56 -6.26
N PHE A 137 2.17 -3.64 -5.57
CA PHE A 137 0.77 -3.80 -5.16
C PHE A 137 -0.21 -2.93 -5.95
N GLY A 138 0.20 -1.76 -6.41
CA GLY A 138 -0.59 -0.86 -7.27
C GLY A 138 -0.43 -1.13 -8.77
N GLY A 139 0.66 -1.79 -9.18
CA GLY A 139 0.92 -2.22 -10.54
C GLY A 139 -0.01 -3.36 -10.93
N ILE A 140 -0.69 -3.17 -12.07
CA ILE A 140 -1.62 -4.09 -12.75
C ILE A 140 -3.08 -3.92 -12.31
N SER A 141 -3.76 -2.99 -12.97
CA SER A 141 -5.21 -3.00 -13.23
C SER A 141 -5.48 -3.14 -14.72
#